data_AF-A0A059DP68-F1
#
_entry.id   AF-A0A059DP68-F1
#
_cell.length_a   1.000
_cell.length_b   1.000
_cell.length_c   1.000
_cell.angle_alpha   90.00
_cell.angle_beta   90.00
_cell.angle_gamma   90.00
#
_symmetry.space_group_name_H-M   'P 1'
#
loop_
_entity.id
_entity.type
_entity.pdbx_description
1 polymer ?
#
loop_
_entity_poly.entity_id
_entity_poly.type
_entity_poly.pdbx_seq_one_letter_code
_entity_poly.pdbx_strand_id
1 'polypeptide(L)'
;MSSAASEIAGRLGREAEAVCRHYLSNGRKQGRYWIVGDIENTPGRSLYVRLTGPAHGPGAAGKWTEHVALRFMLRLGAAPLF
;
A
#
# COMPACT_ATOMS: atom_id res chain seq x y z
N MET A 1 2.72 -24.53 -13.18
CA MET A 1 2.94 -23.65 -14.34
C MET A 1 2.79 -22.21 -13.87
N SER A 2 3.87 -21.41 -13.91
CA SER A 2 3.78 -19.97 -13.63
C SER A 2 3.16 -19.30 -14.85
N SER A 3 2.04 -18.60 -14.68
CA SER A 3 1.45 -17.82 -15.77
C SER A 3 2.35 -16.61 -16.09
N ALA A 4 2.26 -16.08 -17.31
CA ALA A 4 2.95 -14.85 -17.69
C ALA A 4 2.65 -13.70 -16.70
N ALA A 5 1.41 -13.62 -16.20
CA ALA A 5 1.02 -12.67 -15.16
C ALA A 5 1.81 -12.86 -13.84
N SER A 6 2.04 -14.10 -13.41
CA SER A 6 2.82 -14.37 -12.20
C SER A 6 4.30 -14.01 -12.37
N GLU A 7 4.86 -14.15 -13.57
CA GLU A 7 6.23 -13.73 -13.84
C GLU A 7 6.35 -12.20 -13.80
N ILE A 8 5.42 -11.49 -14.43
CA ILE A 8 5.36 -10.03 -14.41
C ILE A 8 5.19 -9.52 -12.98
N ALA A 9 4.24 -10.09 -12.21
CA ALA A 9 4.03 -9.74 -10.82
C ALA A 9 5.29 -9.94 -9.97
N GLY A 10 6.01 -11.06 -10.17
CA GLY A 10 7.27 -11.32 -9.48
C GLY A 10 8.38 -10.34 -9.86
N ARG A 11 8.44 -9.87 -11.12
CA ARG A 11 9.39 -8.84 -11.56
C ARG A 11 9.07 -7.49 -10.94
N LEU A 12 7.81 -7.07 -10.97
CA LEU A 12 7.34 -5.84 -10.34
C LEU A 12 7.56 -5.86 -8.82
N GLY A 13 7.39 -7.03 -8.18
CA GLY A 13 7.65 -7.20 -6.75
C GLY A 13 9.12 -7.02 -6.36
N ARG A 14 10.07 -7.45 -7.19
CA ARG A 14 11.51 -7.21 -6.94
C ARG A 14 11.85 -5.72 -7.04
N GLU A 15 11.23 -5.03 -7.98
CA GLU A 15 11.41 -3.60 -8.23
C GLU A 15 10.36 -2.74 -7.49
N ALA A 16 9.74 -3.25 -6.42
CA ALA A 16 8.57 -2.65 -5.80
C ALA A 16 8.79 -1.17 -5.40
N GLU A 17 9.98 -0.81 -4.92
CA GLU A 17 10.26 0.60 -4.57
C GLU A 17 10.31 1.51 -5.80
N ALA A 18 10.93 1.06 -6.90
CA ALA A 18 10.98 1.84 -8.14
C ALA A 18 9.59 2.02 -8.74
N VAL A 19 8.79 0.94 -8.75
CA VAL A 19 7.39 0.96 -9.18
C VAL A 19 6.58 1.94 -8.33
N CYS A 20 6.70 1.88 -6.99
CA CYS A 20 6.00 2.80 -6.09
C CYS A 20 6.44 4.26 -6.29
N ARG A 21 7.74 4.52 -6.48
CA ARG A 21 8.22 5.89 -6.77
C ARG A 21 7.64 6.44 -8.07
N HIS A 22 7.40 5.58 -9.07
CA HIS A 22 6.89 6.00 -10.37
C HIS A 22 5.37 6.19 -10.38
N TYR A 23 4.61 5.21 -9.88
CA TYR A 23 3.15 5.22 -9.95
C TYR A 23 2.46 5.73 -8.68
N LEU A 24 3.10 5.58 -7.52
CA LEU A 24 2.57 5.95 -6.20
C LEU A 24 3.42 7.06 -5.56
N SER A 25 3.80 8.06 -6.35
CA SER A 25 4.75 9.13 -6.01
C SER A 25 4.33 10.02 -4.83
N ASN A 26 3.03 10.12 -4.51
CA ASN A 26 2.54 10.85 -3.33
C ASN A 26 2.69 10.04 -2.02
N GLY A 27 3.09 8.77 -2.14
CA GLY A 27 3.45 7.95 -1.01
C GLY A 27 4.88 8.20 -0.51
N ARG A 28 5.28 7.42 0.49
CA ARG A 28 6.62 7.50 1.09
C ARG A 28 7.09 6.14 1.60
N LYS A 29 8.40 5.95 1.56
CA LYS A 29 9.06 4.80 2.18
C LYS A 29 9.09 4.96 3.70
N GLN A 30 8.57 3.96 4.41
CA GLN A 30 8.71 3.79 5.86
C GLN A 30 9.19 2.38 6.16
N GLY A 31 10.47 2.26 6.50
CA GLY A 31 11.13 0.98 6.72
C GLY A 31 11.05 0.06 5.50
N ARG A 32 10.38 -1.08 5.65
CA ARG A 32 10.19 -2.09 4.58
C ARG A 32 8.90 -1.88 3.78
N TYR A 33 8.20 -0.76 3.96
CA TYR A 33 6.92 -0.49 3.31
C TYR A 33 6.94 0.84 2.55
N TRP A 34 6.18 0.90 1.48
CA TRP A 34 5.68 2.14 0.89
C TRP A 34 4.29 2.41 1.44
N ILE A 35 4.01 3.66 1.81
CA ILE A 35 2.72 4.05 2.40
C ILE A 35 2.13 5.17 1.56
N VAL A 36 0.88 5.00 1.11
CA VAL A 36 0.10 5.94 0.30
C VAL A 36 -1.37 5.89 0.73
N GLY A 37 -2.20 6.79 0.21
CA GLY A 37 -3.65 6.80 0.47
C GLY A 37 -4.34 5.63 -0.20
N ASP A 38 -4.24 5.52 -1.51
CA ASP A 38 -4.98 4.54 -2.30
C ASP A 38 -4.27 4.26 -3.63
N ILE A 39 -4.91 3.43 -4.46
CA ILE A 39 -4.45 3.08 -5.81
C ILE A 39 -4.45 4.27 -6.78
N GLU A 40 -5.22 5.33 -6.48
CA GLU A 40 -5.27 6.58 -7.26
C GLU A 40 -4.13 7.53 -6.86
N ASN A 41 -3.17 7.05 -6.07
CA ASN A 41 -2.02 7.82 -5.59
C ASN A 41 -2.45 9.04 -4.76
N THR A 42 -3.56 8.99 -4.02
CA THR A 42 -3.86 10.06 -3.08
C THR A 42 -2.86 10.05 -1.91
N PRO A 43 -2.47 11.20 -1.35
CA PRO A 43 -1.66 11.23 -0.14
C PRO A 43 -2.42 10.59 1.04
N GLY A 44 -1.78 9.71 1.81
CA GLY A 44 -2.44 9.06 2.94
C GLY A 44 -1.66 7.92 3.57
N ARG A 45 -2.37 7.08 4.33
CA ARG A 45 -1.82 5.94 5.08
C ARG A 45 -2.74 4.72 5.08
N SER A 46 -3.58 4.58 4.06
CA SER A 46 -4.53 3.47 3.94
C SER A 46 -3.97 2.33 3.09
N LEU A 47 -3.10 2.60 2.12
CA LEU A 47 -2.46 1.58 1.28
C LEU A 47 -0.99 1.40 1.64
N TYR A 48 -0.57 0.15 1.80
CA TYR A 48 0.79 -0.26 2.16
C TYR A 48 1.32 -1.24 1.12
N VAL A 49 2.52 -1.02 0.59
CA VAL A 49 3.21 -1.97 -0.30
C VAL A 49 4.50 -2.45 0.34
N ARG A 50 4.73 -3.76 0.41
CA ARG A 50 5.97 -4.29 0.98
C ARG A 50 7.11 -4.17 -0.04
N LEU A 51 8.20 -3.52 0.35
CA LEU A 51 9.35 -3.24 -0.53
C LEU A 51 10.40 -4.35 -0.53
N THR A 52 10.47 -5.14 0.54
CA THR A 52 11.47 -6.20 0.69
C THR A 52 10.80 -7.51 1.11
N GLY A 53 11.38 -8.64 0.70
CA GLY A 53 10.82 -9.97 0.97
C GLY A 53 11.20 -10.97 -0.11
N PRO A 54 10.77 -12.24 0.02
CA PRO A 54 10.91 -13.22 -1.05
C PRO A 54 10.15 -12.79 -2.31
N ALA A 55 10.50 -13.38 -3.46
CA ALA A 55 9.81 -13.09 -4.72
C ALA A 55 8.36 -13.64 -4.75
N HIS A 56 8.05 -14.62 -3.90
CA HIS A 56 6.75 -15.27 -3.82
C HIS A 56 6.47 -15.74 -2.39
N GLY A 57 5.20 -16.01 -2.09
CA GLY A 57 4.75 -16.54 -0.80
C GLY A 57 4.52 -15.47 0.28
N PRO A 58 4.33 -15.90 1.54
CA PRO A 58 4.05 -15.01 2.67
C PRO A 58 5.12 -13.93 2.83
N GLY A 59 4.68 -12.67 2.87
CA GLY A 59 5.57 -11.52 2.99
C GLY A 59 6.40 -11.24 1.73
N ALA A 60 5.98 -11.68 0.55
CA ALA A 60 6.66 -11.32 -0.69
C ALA A 60 6.75 -9.79 -0.91
N ALA A 61 7.81 -9.36 -1.58
CA ALA A 61 7.93 -7.97 -2.04
C ALA A 61 6.88 -7.68 -3.13
N GLY A 62 6.38 -6.45 -3.20
CA GLY A 62 5.27 -6.03 -4.06
C GLY A 62 3.88 -6.38 -3.53
N LYS A 63 3.77 -7.16 -2.44
CA LYS A 63 2.47 -7.40 -1.81
C LYS A 63 1.91 -6.09 -1.24
N TRP A 64 0.70 -5.74 -1.65
CA TRP A 64 -0.04 -4.62 -1.08
C TRP A 64 -1.07 -5.06 -0.03
N THR A 65 -1.38 -4.14 0.88
CA THR A 65 -2.45 -4.27 1.87
C THR A 65 -3.16 -2.93 1.98
N GLU A 66 -4.48 -2.93 1.83
CA GLU A 66 -5.32 -1.78 2.10
C GLU A 66 -5.95 -1.91 3.49
N HIS A 67 -5.93 -0.80 4.23
CA HIS A 67 -6.61 -0.62 5.49
C HIS A 67 -7.73 0.40 5.28
N VAL A 68 -8.97 -0.08 5.33
CA VAL A 68 -10.13 0.80 5.43
C VAL A 68 -10.33 1.10 6.91
N ALA A 69 -9.88 2.28 7.35
CA ALA A 69 -10.35 2.79 8.63
C ALA A 69 -11.83 3.18 8.45
N LEU A 70 -12.72 2.64 9.27
CA LEU A 70 -14.11 3.11 9.37
C LEU A 70 -14.09 4.60 9.68
N ARG A 71 -14.32 5.44 8.66
CA ARG A 71 -14.39 6.90 8.78
C ARG A 71 -15.64 7.40 9.51
N PHE A 72 -16.37 6.53 10.23
CA PHE A 72 -17.68 6.81 10.83
C PHE A 72 -17.69 7.12 12.33
N MET A 73 -16.55 7.18 13.04
CA MET A 73 -16.52 7.48 14.48
C MET A 73 -15.71 8.73 14.87
N LEU A 74 -15.81 9.82 14.10
CA LEU A 74 -15.35 11.16 14.56
C LEU A 74 -16.33 12.28 14.24
N ARG A 75 -17.65 12.01 14.30
CA ARG A 75 -18.66 13.07 14.40
C ARG A 75 -19.97 12.61 15.08
N LEU A 76 -19.85 11.96 16.23
CA LEU A 76 -20.97 11.86 17.17
C LEU A 76 -20.47 12.40 18.53
N GLY A 77 -20.96 13.59 18.88
CA GLY A 77 -20.91 14.08 20.26
C GLY A 77 -19.85 15.14 20.60
N ALA A 78 -19.73 16.20 19.81
CA ALA A 78 -19.15 17.45 20.31
C ALA A 78 -19.92 18.65 19.75
N ALA A 79 -21.00 19.03 20.43
CA ALA A 79 -21.40 20.43 20.58
C ALA A 79 -22.38 20.55 21.78
N PRO A 80 -22.29 21.66 22.54
CA PRO A 80 -22.77 21.77 23.91
C PRO A 80 -24.26 22.14 23.94
N LEU A 81 -24.97 21.70 24.98
CA LEU A 81 -26.28 22.25 25.33
C LEU A 81 -26.36 22.34 26.86
N PHE A 82 -26.26 23.59 27.32
CA PHE A 82 -26.61 24.16 28.64
C PHE A 82 -26.05 23.52 29.91
#